data_AF-A0A401I118-F1
#
_entry.id   AF-A0A401I118-F1
#
_cell.length_a   1.000
_cell.length_b   1.000
_cell.length_c   1.000
_cell.angle_alpha   90.00
_cell.angle_beta   90.00
_cell.angle_gamma   90.00
#
_symmetry.space_group_name_H-M   'P 1'
#
loop_
_entity.id
_entity.type
_entity.pdbx_description
1 polymer ?
#
loop_
_entity_poly.entity_id
_entity_poly.type
_entity_poly.pdbx_seq_one_letter_code
_entity_poly.pdbx_strand_id
1 'polypeptide(L)'
;MIAEGGTEYGHMVTIARSRRPDGPYESNPDNPILSHRSLARPIQATGHADLVQAADGRWWAVCLGTRPVGYPNKHHLGRETFLAPVHWTEEGWPIIGAAGTIDETMSSEGLRLQPDVPLPIREDFESDTLAPCWNFLRSPDPSRWSLTERTSALTLRGTPVTLDDGGAPAFGALG
;
A
#
# COMPACT_ATOMS: atom_id res chain seq x y z
N MET A 1 -17.54 2.11 -4.87
CA MET A 1 -16.84 1.65 -3.65
C MET A 1 -16.03 2.81 -3.13
N ILE A 2 -16.05 3.05 -1.81
CA ILE A 2 -15.35 4.18 -1.19
C ILE A 2 -14.72 3.75 0.14
N ALA A 3 -13.84 4.61 0.68
CA ALA A 3 -13.33 4.50 2.04
C ALA A 3 -14.03 5.51 2.97
N GLU A 4 -14.27 5.11 4.20
CA GLU A 4 -14.90 5.92 5.24
C GLU A 4 -14.16 5.75 6.59
N GLY A 5 -14.45 6.61 7.57
CA GLY A 5 -13.96 6.47 8.94
C GLY A 5 -12.55 7.02 9.23
N GLY A 6 -11.95 7.74 8.28
CA GLY A 6 -10.57 8.26 8.38
C GLY A 6 -9.55 7.27 7.84
N THR A 7 -8.26 7.49 8.13
CA THR A 7 -7.17 6.58 7.71
C THR A 7 -6.51 5.87 8.89
N GLU A 8 -7.06 6.01 10.10
CA GLU A 8 -6.59 5.39 11.34
C GLU A 8 -7.49 4.21 11.75
N TYR A 9 -7.66 3.95 13.06
CA TYR A 9 -8.36 2.75 13.58
C TYR A 9 -9.85 2.65 13.22
N GLY A 10 -10.47 3.73 12.71
CA GLY A 10 -11.86 3.73 12.25
C GLY A 10 -12.04 3.39 10.76
N HIS A 11 -10.94 3.21 10.02
CA HIS A 11 -10.95 3.04 8.57
C HIS A 11 -11.75 1.80 8.14
N MET A 12 -12.52 1.96 7.07
CA MET A 12 -13.35 0.90 6.50
C MET A 12 -13.61 1.13 5.01
N VAL A 13 -14.00 0.06 4.32
CA VAL A 13 -14.48 0.09 2.94
C VAL A 13 -15.99 -0.12 2.91
N THR A 14 -16.70 0.76 2.22
CA THR A 14 -18.14 0.64 1.97
C THR A 14 -18.41 0.61 0.46
N ILE A 15 -19.52 -0.03 0.09
CA ILE A 15 -19.95 -0.11 -1.30
C ILE A 15 -21.45 0.16 -1.45
N ALA A 16 -21.78 0.74 -2.60
CA ALA A 16 -23.14 0.98 -3.07
C ALA A 16 -23.18 0.69 -4.57
N ARG A 17 -24.35 0.37 -5.12
CA ARG A 17 -24.53 0.06 -6.55
C ARG A 17 -25.72 0.80 -7.15
N SER A 18 -25.69 0.99 -8.46
CA SER A 18 -26.81 1.54 -9.22
C SER A 18 -26.85 0.94 -10.61
N ARG A 19 -28.03 0.97 -11.24
CA ARG A 19 -28.20 0.64 -12.67
C ARG A 19 -27.78 1.79 -13.58
N ARG A 20 -27.53 2.98 -13.03
CA ARG A 20 -27.11 4.16 -13.78
C ARG A 20 -25.84 4.76 -13.15
N PRO A 21 -24.90 5.29 -13.94
CA PRO A 21 -23.69 5.93 -13.41
C PRO A 21 -23.97 7.16 -12.52
N ASP A 22 -25.12 7.82 -12.70
CA ASP A 22 -25.56 9.00 -11.95
C ASP A 22 -26.47 8.66 -10.76
N GLY A 23 -26.74 7.37 -10.51
CA GLY A 23 -27.56 6.91 -9.40
C GLY A 23 -29.08 6.93 -9.67
N PRO A 24 -29.90 6.88 -8.61
CA PRO A 24 -29.51 6.80 -7.21
C PRO A 24 -28.75 5.52 -6.88
N TYR A 25 -27.85 5.58 -5.90
CA TYR A 25 -27.08 4.43 -5.42
C TYR A 25 -27.76 3.81 -4.21
N GLU A 26 -27.91 2.49 -4.22
CA GLU A 26 -28.35 1.68 -3.09
C GLU A 26 -27.12 1.24 -2.30
N SER A 27 -27.11 1.50 -0.98
CA SER A 27 -26.03 1.04 -0.10
C SER A 27 -26.12 -0.47 0.08
N ASN A 28 -24.96 -1.15 0.13
CA ASN A 28 -24.90 -2.52 0.63
C ASN A 28 -25.45 -2.55 2.07
N PRO A 29 -26.48 -3.37 2.37
CA PRO A 29 -27.01 -3.51 3.74
C PRO A 29 -25.97 -4.04 4.73
N ASP A 30 -24.97 -4.78 4.25
CA ASP A 30 -23.94 -5.41 5.09
C ASP A 30 -22.63 -4.61 5.14
N ASN A 31 -22.67 -3.32 4.83
CA ASN A 31 -21.49 -2.46 4.99
C ASN A 31 -21.01 -2.44 6.47
N PRO A 32 -19.69 -2.38 6.72
CA PRO A 32 -18.60 -2.30 5.74
C PRO A 32 -18.19 -3.66 5.16
N ILE A 33 -17.71 -3.66 3.91
CA ILE A 33 -17.22 -4.88 3.23
C ILE A 33 -15.77 -5.25 3.60
N LEU A 34 -15.06 -4.35 4.29
CA LEU A 34 -13.75 -4.55 4.91
C LEU A 34 -13.58 -3.55 6.06
N SER A 35 -13.28 -4.02 7.27
CA SER A 35 -12.80 -3.16 8.35
C SER A 35 -12.25 -3.97 9.52
N HIS A 36 -11.19 -3.46 10.15
CA HIS A 36 -10.71 -3.94 11.45
C HIS A 36 -11.10 -3.02 12.61
N ARG A 37 -11.97 -2.03 12.36
CA ARG A 37 -12.43 -1.11 13.41
C ARG A 37 -12.97 -1.89 14.60
N SER A 38 -12.59 -1.47 15.81
CA SER A 38 -13.04 -2.09 17.06
C SER A 38 -12.65 -3.57 17.24
N LEU A 39 -11.70 -4.10 16.45
CA LEU A 39 -11.17 -5.45 16.57
C LEU A 39 -9.69 -5.43 16.99
N ALA A 40 -9.31 -6.32 17.92
CA ALA A 40 -7.92 -6.53 18.30
C ALA A 40 -7.24 -7.46 17.27
N ARG A 41 -6.69 -6.88 16.21
CA ARG A 41 -6.01 -7.56 15.10
C ARG A 41 -4.58 -7.01 14.91
N PRO A 42 -3.62 -7.82 14.44
CA PRO A 42 -2.25 -7.37 14.16
C PRO A 42 -2.18 -6.37 13.01
N ILE A 43 -3.10 -6.46 12.05
CA ILE A 43 -3.31 -5.47 10.99
C ILE A 43 -4.41 -4.51 11.46
N GLN A 44 -4.24 -3.22 11.26
CA GLN A 44 -5.20 -2.18 11.64
C GLN A 44 -5.37 -1.16 10.52
N ALA A 45 -6.38 -0.29 10.65
CA ALA A 45 -6.67 0.79 9.69
C ALA A 45 -6.88 0.27 8.25
N THR A 46 -7.53 -0.89 8.10
CA THR A 46 -7.79 -1.50 6.80
C THR A 46 -8.80 -0.68 5.99
N GLY A 47 -8.46 -0.37 4.74
CA GLY A 47 -9.34 0.39 3.87
C GLY A 47 -8.70 0.77 2.53
N HIS A 48 -9.24 1.79 1.86
CA HIS A 48 -8.77 2.25 0.53
C HIS A 48 -8.55 1.08 -0.45
N ALA A 49 -9.56 0.22 -0.58
CA ALA A 49 -9.45 -0.95 -1.42
C ALA A 49 -9.66 -0.62 -2.90
N ASP A 50 -9.09 -1.45 -3.77
CA ASP A 50 -9.41 -1.55 -5.18
C ASP A 50 -9.63 -3.01 -5.57
N LEU A 51 -10.62 -3.26 -6.43
CA LEU A 51 -11.03 -4.61 -6.83
C LEU A 51 -10.42 -5.01 -8.16
N VAL A 52 -9.93 -6.25 -8.24
CA VAL A 52 -9.39 -6.83 -9.46
C VAL A 52 -9.98 -8.22 -9.68
N GLN A 53 -10.40 -8.50 -10.92
CA GLN A 53 -10.77 -9.85 -11.34
C GLN A 53 -9.57 -10.53 -11.99
N ALA A 54 -9.17 -11.69 -11.48
CA ALA A 54 -8.12 -12.53 -12.05
C ALA A 54 -8.59 -13.18 -13.36
N ALA A 55 -7.64 -13.69 -14.14
CA ALA A 55 -7.90 -14.30 -15.44
C ALA A 55 -8.81 -15.55 -15.38
N ASP A 56 -8.89 -16.20 -14.22
CA ASP A 56 -9.77 -17.34 -13.97
C ASP A 56 -11.14 -16.95 -13.40
N GLY A 57 -11.44 -15.65 -13.34
CA GLY A 57 -12.71 -15.11 -12.90
C GLY A 57 -12.83 -14.88 -11.39
N ARG A 58 -11.88 -15.35 -10.56
CA ARG A 58 -11.87 -15.06 -9.12
C ARG A 58 -11.58 -13.59 -8.86
N TRP A 59 -12.16 -13.05 -7.81
CA TRP A 59 -11.98 -11.65 -7.42
C TRP A 59 -11.02 -11.50 -6.25
N TRP A 60 -10.26 -10.42 -6.28
CA TRP A 60 -9.31 -10.02 -5.26
C TRP A 60 -9.47 -8.53 -4.96
N ALA A 61 -9.01 -8.13 -3.78
CA ALA A 61 -8.88 -6.74 -3.39
C ALA A 61 -7.44 -6.46 -2.97
N VAL A 62 -6.85 -5.41 -3.52
CA VAL A 62 -5.71 -4.75 -2.89
C VAL A 62 -6.26 -3.70 -1.93
N CYS A 63 -5.66 -3.55 -0.76
CA CYS A 63 -6.07 -2.54 0.23
C CYS A 63 -4.87 -2.09 1.06
N LEU A 64 -5.00 -0.95 1.73
CA LEU A 64 -3.99 -0.50 2.68
C LEU A 64 -4.30 -0.97 4.11
N GLY A 65 -3.26 -1.06 4.93
CA GLY A 65 -3.36 -1.29 6.37
C GLY A 65 -2.07 -0.88 7.10
N THR A 66 -2.04 -1.07 8.41
CA THR A 66 -0.88 -0.79 9.26
C THR A 66 -0.63 -1.94 10.21
N ARG A 67 0.63 -2.17 10.59
CA ARG A 67 1.03 -3.12 11.65
C ARG A 67 1.53 -2.37 12.88
N PRO A 68 0.64 -1.97 13.81
CA PRO A 68 1.05 -1.19 14.97
C PRO A 68 1.83 -2.01 15.99
N VAL A 69 2.67 -1.33 16.75
CA VAL A 69 3.48 -1.87 17.85
C VAL A 69 3.30 -1.05 19.12
N GLY A 70 3.52 -1.69 20.27
CA GLY A 70 3.48 -1.06 21.59
C GLY A 70 2.07 -0.65 22.05
N TYR A 71 2.02 0.03 23.20
CA TYR A 71 0.81 0.63 23.75
C TYR A 71 1.09 2.07 24.23
N PRO A 72 0.30 3.08 23.83
CA PRO A 72 -0.77 3.03 22.82
C PRO A 72 -0.21 2.65 21.44
N ASN A 73 -1.06 2.04 20.61
CA ASN A 73 -0.68 1.52 19.29
C ASN A 73 -0.08 2.63 18.41
N LYS A 74 1.12 2.39 17.86
CA LYS A 74 1.84 3.27 16.93
C LYS A 74 2.37 2.47 15.74
N HIS A 75 2.44 3.06 14.56
CA HIS A 75 3.08 2.45 13.39
C HIS A 75 4.14 3.39 12.83
N HIS A 76 5.24 2.83 12.29
CA HIS A 76 6.38 3.61 11.77
C HIS A 76 6.84 3.16 10.38
N LEU A 77 6.30 2.06 9.85
CA LEU A 77 6.55 1.58 8.49
C LEU A 77 5.65 2.25 7.45
N GLY A 78 4.82 3.22 7.87
CA GLY A 78 3.77 3.78 7.03
C GLY A 78 2.58 2.84 6.89
N ARG A 79 1.82 3.04 5.80
CA ARG A 79 0.69 2.17 5.40
C ARG A 79 1.21 1.20 4.35
N GLU A 80 0.91 -0.06 4.54
CA GLU A 80 1.41 -1.17 3.72
C GLU A 80 0.27 -1.69 2.83
N THR A 81 0.63 -2.33 1.72
CA THR A 81 -0.35 -2.92 0.79
C THR A 81 -0.62 -4.38 1.17
N PHE A 82 -1.89 -4.74 1.25
CA PHE A 82 -2.37 -6.09 1.53
C PHE A 82 -3.21 -6.62 0.37
N LEU A 83 -3.26 -7.94 0.23
CA LEU A 83 -4.06 -8.65 -0.77
C LEU A 83 -5.04 -9.58 -0.07
N ALA A 84 -6.31 -9.58 -0.49
CA ALA A 84 -7.33 -10.47 0.05
C ALA A 84 -8.26 -11.00 -1.06
N PRO A 85 -8.74 -12.26 -0.95
CA PRO A 85 -9.76 -12.79 -1.85
C PRO A 85 -11.09 -12.06 -1.64
N VAL A 86 -11.91 -12.00 -2.68
CA VAL A 86 -13.24 -11.39 -2.65
C VAL A 86 -14.28 -12.39 -3.10
N HIS A 87 -15.33 -12.53 -2.28
CA HIS A 87 -16.46 -13.40 -2.56
C HIS A 87 -17.69 -12.54 -2.83
N TRP A 88 -18.52 -12.97 -3.77
CA TRP A 88 -19.77 -12.29 -4.10
C TRP A 88 -20.95 -13.07 -3.51
N THR A 89 -21.84 -12.38 -2.80
CA THR A 89 -23.09 -12.99 -2.29
C THR A 89 -24.05 -13.29 -3.45
N GLU A 90 -25.08 -14.10 -3.18
CA GLU A 90 -26.15 -14.39 -4.16
C GLU A 90 -26.89 -13.12 -4.60
N GLU A 91 -26.98 -12.12 -3.71
CA GLU A 91 -27.58 -10.81 -3.96
C GLU A 91 -26.65 -9.89 -4.77
N GLY A 92 -25.42 -10.32 -5.07
CA GLY A 92 -24.45 -9.60 -5.89
C GLY A 92 -23.71 -8.49 -5.13
N TRP A 93 -23.34 -8.73 -3.88
CA TRP A 93 -22.48 -7.83 -3.09
C TRP A 93 -21.10 -8.46 -2.82
N PRO A 94 -20.00 -7.71 -2.93
CA PRO A 94 -18.67 -8.24 -2.62
C PRO A 94 -18.39 -8.19 -1.11
N ILE A 95 -17.71 -9.22 -0.61
CA ILE A 95 -17.17 -9.28 0.74
C ILE A 95 -15.67 -9.56 0.61
N ILE A 96 -14.84 -8.71 1.24
CA ILE A 96 -13.38 -8.83 1.18
C ILE A 96 -12.90 -9.71 2.34
N GLY A 97 -12.00 -10.64 2.04
CA GLY A 97 -11.37 -11.53 3.02
C GLY A 97 -12.36 -12.46 3.72
N ALA A 98 -12.11 -12.75 5.00
CA ALA A 98 -12.96 -13.57 5.83
C ALA A 98 -13.98 -12.67 6.56
N ALA A 99 -15.19 -12.57 6.00
CA ALA A 99 -16.30 -11.78 6.56
C ALA A 99 -15.91 -10.30 6.84
N GLY A 100 -15.22 -9.66 5.90
CA GLY A 100 -14.82 -8.25 6.03
C GLY A 100 -13.54 -8.03 6.85
N THR A 101 -12.75 -9.09 7.09
CA THR A 101 -11.46 -9.02 7.79
C THR A 101 -10.36 -9.73 7.00
N ILE A 102 -9.11 -9.32 7.22
CA ILE A 102 -7.91 -9.90 6.62
C ILE A 102 -6.93 -10.31 7.72
N ASP A 103 -6.14 -11.34 7.46
CA ASP A 103 -5.09 -11.80 8.38
C ASP A 103 -3.71 -11.71 7.68
N GLU A 104 -2.63 -11.88 8.44
CA GLU A 104 -1.26 -11.83 7.89
C GLU A 104 -0.99 -12.91 6.83
N THR A 105 -1.74 -14.02 6.91
CA THR A 105 -1.72 -15.09 5.92
C THR A 105 -3.14 -15.32 5.43
N MET A 106 -3.32 -15.26 4.11
CA MET A 106 -4.59 -15.49 3.44
C MET A 106 -4.42 -16.63 2.43
N SER A 107 -5.53 -17.30 2.08
CA SER A 107 -5.53 -18.27 0.98
C SER A 107 -5.13 -17.58 -0.33
N SER A 108 -4.20 -18.21 -1.06
CA SER A 108 -3.76 -17.80 -2.39
C SER A 108 -4.44 -18.63 -3.49
N GLU A 109 -5.62 -19.20 -3.21
CA GLU A 109 -6.27 -20.17 -4.08
C GLU A 109 -6.40 -19.69 -5.53
N GLY A 110 -5.79 -20.49 -6.40
CA GLY A 110 -5.65 -20.30 -7.84
C GLY A 110 -4.98 -19.01 -8.30
N LEU A 111 -4.19 -18.37 -7.43
CA LEU A 111 -3.05 -17.58 -7.88
C LEU A 111 -1.92 -18.54 -8.27
N ARG A 112 -1.29 -18.28 -9.42
CA ARG A 112 -0.02 -18.92 -9.77
C ARG A 112 1.11 -18.14 -9.10
N LEU A 113 1.60 -18.66 -7.97
CA LEU A 113 2.74 -18.06 -7.29
C LEU A 113 3.99 -18.17 -8.16
N GLN A 114 4.69 -17.05 -8.31
CA GLN A 114 6.04 -17.00 -8.87
C GLN A 114 7.04 -16.94 -7.72
N PRO A 115 8.28 -17.43 -7.91
CA PRO A 115 9.33 -17.20 -6.94
C PRO A 115 9.51 -15.70 -6.69
N ASP A 116 9.73 -15.33 -5.43
CA ASP A 116 10.09 -13.95 -5.09
C ASP A 116 11.36 -13.56 -5.85
N VAL A 117 11.34 -12.37 -6.46
CA VAL A 117 12.56 -11.72 -6.94
C VAL A 117 13.13 -11.00 -5.72
N PRO A 118 14.23 -11.49 -5.10
CA PRO A 118 14.75 -10.86 -3.91
C PRO A 118 15.19 -9.44 -4.25
N LEU A 119 14.78 -8.47 -3.42
CA LEU A 119 15.37 -7.13 -3.48
C LEU A 119 16.86 -7.25 -3.14
N PRO A 120 17.75 -6.58 -3.89
CA PRO A 120 19.16 -6.58 -3.55
C PRO A 120 19.35 -5.96 -2.17
N ILE A 121 19.88 -6.74 -1.22
CA ILE A 121 20.17 -6.30 0.15
C ILE A 121 21.34 -5.30 0.16
N ARG A 122 22.12 -5.28 -0.93
CA ARG A 122 23.28 -4.42 -1.13
C ARG A 122 23.22 -3.81 -2.53
N GLU A 123 23.43 -2.50 -2.58
CA GLU A 123 23.62 -1.73 -3.81
C GLU A 123 25.09 -1.33 -3.90
N ASP A 124 25.77 -1.79 -4.95
CA ASP A 124 27.19 -1.54 -5.20
C ASP A 124 27.43 -0.35 -6.15
N PHE A 125 26.34 0.24 -6.69
CA PHE A 125 26.38 1.42 -7.57
C PHE A 125 27.24 1.20 -8.82
N GLU A 126 27.18 -0.01 -9.39
CA GLU A 126 27.89 -0.37 -10.63
C GLU A 126 27.12 0.07 -11.88
N SER A 127 25.80 0.28 -11.77
CA SER A 127 24.99 0.88 -12.84
C SER A 127 25.18 2.40 -12.89
N ASP A 128 25.01 2.98 -14.07
CA ASP A 128 24.94 4.43 -14.30
C ASP A 128 23.56 5.02 -13.95
N THR A 129 22.60 4.19 -13.54
CA THR A 129 21.26 4.60 -13.12
C THR A 129 20.91 4.04 -11.74
N LEU A 130 20.18 4.82 -10.95
CA LEU A 130 19.65 4.34 -9.68
C LEU A 130 18.44 3.43 -9.92
N ALA A 131 18.35 2.34 -9.15
CA ALA A 131 17.18 1.47 -9.17
C ALA A 131 15.90 2.24 -8.77
N PRO A 132 14.71 1.83 -9.25
CA PRO A 132 13.44 2.51 -8.97
C PRO A 132 13.05 2.65 -7.49
N CYS A 133 13.68 1.90 -6.58
CA CYS A 133 13.46 1.98 -5.14
C CYS A 133 14.12 3.20 -4.47
N TRP A 134 15.01 3.92 -5.17
CA TRP A 134 15.61 5.13 -4.65
C TRP A 134 14.64 6.31 -4.72
N ASN A 135 14.41 6.92 -3.57
CA ASN A 135 13.55 8.08 -3.42
C ASN A 135 14.35 9.30 -2.95
N PHE A 136 13.90 10.47 -3.40
CA PHE A 136 14.46 11.77 -3.03
C PHE A 136 13.38 12.61 -2.36
N LEU A 137 13.79 13.53 -1.49
CA LEU A 137 12.85 14.50 -0.92
C LEU A 137 12.54 15.59 -1.95
N ARG A 138 11.26 15.74 -2.29
CA ARG A 138 10.72 16.79 -3.19
C ARG A 138 11.30 16.64 -4.61
N SER A 139 11.56 17.76 -5.30
CA SER A 139 12.22 17.76 -6.61
C SER A 139 13.74 17.89 -6.41
N PRO A 140 14.52 16.79 -6.59
CA PRO A 140 15.97 16.84 -6.38
C PRO A 140 16.65 17.64 -7.50
N ASP A 141 17.75 18.32 -7.16
CA ASP A 141 18.70 18.86 -8.15
C ASP A 141 19.61 17.72 -8.62
N PRO A 142 19.53 17.27 -9.89
CA PRO A 142 20.33 16.15 -10.38
C PRO A 142 21.84 16.40 -10.35
N SER A 143 22.29 17.66 -10.24
CA SER A 143 23.72 17.98 -10.09
C SER A 143 24.28 17.65 -8.70
N ARG A 144 23.43 17.24 -7.75
CA ARG A 144 23.78 16.90 -6.36
C ARG A 144 24.19 15.45 -6.15
N TRP A 145 24.05 14.59 -7.15
CA TRP A 145 24.52 13.22 -7.07
C TRP A 145 25.14 12.74 -8.38
N SER A 146 25.98 11.72 -8.31
CA SER A 146 26.60 11.09 -9.48
C SER A 146 26.95 9.64 -9.20
N LEU A 147 26.72 8.78 -10.20
CA LEU A 147 27.17 7.38 -10.23
C LEU A 147 28.43 7.20 -11.11
N THR A 148 28.87 8.24 -11.79
CA THR A 148 29.98 8.17 -12.77
C THR A 148 31.21 8.98 -12.35
N GLU A 149 31.06 9.87 -11.36
CA GLU A 149 32.19 10.64 -10.81
C GLU A 149 33.22 9.72 -10.12
N ARG A 150 32.74 8.65 -9.49
CA ARG A 150 33.57 7.63 -8.85
C ARG A 150 32.98 6.25 -9.16
N THR A 151 33.80 5.36 -9.73
CA THR A 151 33.39 3.99 -10.07
C THR A 151 32.89 3.23 -8.85
N SER A 152 31.77 2.51 -9.01
CA SER A 152 31.13 1.68 -7.98
C SER A 152 30.81 2.45 -6.70
N ALA A 153 30.32 3.69 -6.85
CA ALA A 153 29.95 4.54 -5.73
C ALA A 153 28.87 5.55 -6.10
N LEU A 154 27.94 5.78 -5.18
CA LEU A 154 27.08 6.96 -5.19
C LEU A 154 27.83 8.14 -4.57
N THR A 155 28.12 9.15 -5.37
CA THR A 155 28.68 10.42 -4.88
C THR A 155 27.54 11.38 -4.56
N LEU A 156 27.48 11.89 -3.33
CA LEU A 156 26.52 12.92 -2.90
C LEU A 156 27.26 14.24 -2.63
N ARG A 157 26.70 15.35 -3.13
CA ARG A 157 27.24 16.70 -2.96
C ARG A 157 26.32 17.52 -2.08
N GLY A 158 26.72 17.67 -0.82
CA GLY A 158 25.95 18.39 0.20
C GLY A 158 25.58 19.82 -0.19
N THR A 159 24.50 20.31 0.43
CA THR A 159 23.98 21.68 0.28
C THR A 159 23.82 22.32 1.66
N PRO A 160 23.70 23.66 1.74
CA PRO A 160 23.27 24.31 2.98
C PRO A 160 21.86 23.91 3.43
N VAL A 161 21.01 23.42 2.52
CA VAL A 161 19.68 22.87 2.85
C VAL A 161 19.84 21.58 3.65
N THR A 162 19.24 21.55 4.82
CA THR A 162 19.25 20.45 5.78
C THR A 162 17.94 19.64 5.72
N LEU A 163 17.86 18.55 6.51
CA LEU A 163 16.63 17.76 6.67
C LEU A 163 15.53 18.50 7.44
N ASP A 164 15.89 19.52 8.21
CA ASP A 164 14.95 20.35 8.97
C ASP A 164 14.28 21.43 8.08
N ASP A 165 14.77 21.61 6.85
CA ASP A 165 14.31 22.65 5.93
C ASP A 165 13.16 22.21 5.00
N GLY A 166 12.42 23.21 4.51
CA GLY A 166 11.38 23.05 3.49
C GLY A 166 11.89 22.77 2.06
N GLY A 167 13.21 22.73 1.84
CA GLY A 167 13.85 22.62 0.51
C GLY A 167 14.23 21.20 0.09
N ALA A 168 14.92 21.02 -1.04
CA ALA A 168 15.40 19.70 -1.48
C ALA A 168 16.87 19.48 -1.06
N PRO A 169 17.15 18.79 0.07
CA PRO A 169 18.51 18.49 0.48
C PRO A 169 19.13 17.43 -0.44
N ALA A 170 20.47 17.35 -0.45
CA ALA A 170 21.19 16.24 -1.08
C ALA A 170 21.00 14.93 -0.28
N PHE A 171 19.86 14.28 -0.48
CA PHE A 171 19.41 13.09 0.23
C PHE A 171 18.79 12.09 -0.74
N GLY A 172 19.21 10.83 -0.65
CA GLY A 172 18.59 9.70 -1.32
C GLY A 172 18.51 8.52 -0.36
N ALA A 173 17.38 7.82 -0.37
CA ALA A 173 17.17 6.62 0.46
C ALA A 173 16.33 5.58 -0.28
N LEU A 174 16.46 4.34 0.14
CA LEU A 174 15.59 3.25 -0.31
C LEU A 174 14.18 3.45 0.28
N GLY A 175 13.16 3.32 -0.55
CA GLY A 175 11.74 3.32 -0.14
C GLY A 175 11.19 1.93 0.09
#